data_AF-A0A3B9ZMI1-F1
#
_entry.id   AF-A0A3B9ZMI1-F1
#
_cell.length_a   1.000
_cell.length_b   1.000
_cell.length_c   1.000
_cell.angle_alpha   90.00
_cell.angle_beta   90.00
_cell.angle_gamma   90.00
#
_symmetry.space_group_name_H-M   'P 1'
#
loop_
_entity.id
_entity.type
_entity.pdbx_description
1 polymer ?
#
loop_
_entity_poly.entity_id
_entity_poly.type
_entity_poly.pdbx_seq_one_letter_code
_entity_poly.pdbx_strand_id
1 'polypeptide(L)'
;MDAQELTLNIAVNLGRIGRWACEGRVNRINQFLAETEAYINQLEQFPKTSRFNRTFDAFRKSFYELKGEKHFDLIWAEMMFTWANILTHRALLAVKK
;
A
#
# COMPACT_ATOMS: atom_id res chain seq x y z
N MET A 1 -2.38 0.32 17.13
CA MET A 1 -2.36 -0.17 15.74
C MET A 1 -3.07 -1.48 15.66
N ASP A 2 -4.13 -1.51 14.87
CA ASP A 2 -4.79 -2.73 14.42
C ASP A 2 -4.62 -2.91 12.90
N ALA A 3 -5.22 -3.96 12.34
CA ALA A 3 -5.14 -4.23 10.91
C ALA A 3 -5.81 -3.15 10.05
N GLN A 4 -6.82 -2.45 10.56
CA GLN A 4 -7.49 -1.36 9.84
C GLN A 4 -6.58 -0.13 9.77
N GLU A 5 -6.00 0.29 10.89
CA GLU A 5 -5.07 1.42 10.97
C GLU A 5 -3.83 1.18 10.10
N LEU A 6 -3.24 -0.03 10.15
CA LEU A 6 -2.12 -0.40 9.28
C LEU A 6 -2.48 -0.32 7.79
N THR A 7 -3.68 -0.79 7.43
CA THR A 7 -4.16 -0.74 6.04
C THR A 7 -4.34 0.71 5.56
N LEU A 8 -4.84 1.60 6.42
CA LEU A 8 -4.99 3.02 6.10
C LEU A 8 -3.63 3.72 6.00
N ASN A 9 -2.67 3.40 6.87
CA ASN A 9 -1.31 3.95 6.80
C ASN A 9 -0.61 3.55 5.48
N ILE A 10 -0.78 2.29 5.06
CA ILE A 10 -0.33 1.83 3.75
C ILE A 10 -1.00 2.65 2.64
N ALA A 11 -2.33 2.78 2.65
CA ALA A 11 -3.08 3.51 1.64
C ALA A 11 -2.61 4.98 1.50
N VAL A 12 -2.40 5.68 2.62
CA VAL A 12 -1.86 7.04 2.65
C VAL A 12 -0.48 7.10 2.02
N ASN A 13 0.41 6.16 2.33
CA ASN A 13 1.75 6.13 1.76
C ASN A 13 1.71 5.84 0.26
N LEU A 14 0.85 4.95 -0.23
CA LEU A 14 0.67 4.71 -1.67
C LEU A 14 0.20 5.98 -2.40
N GLY A 15 -0.73 6.74 -1.81
CA GLY A 15 -1.14 8.03 -2.37
C GLY A 15 0.00 9.06 -2.42
N ARG A 16 0.86 9.10 -1.40
CA ARG A 16 2.07 9.94 -1.40
C ARG A 16 3.08 9.48 -2.45
N ILE A 17 3.30 8.17 -2.59
CA ILE A 17 4.19 7.58 -3.57
C ILE A 17 3.74 7.96 -4.99
N GLY A 18 2.45 7.78 -5.32
CA GLY A 18 1.90 8.15 -6.61
C GLY A 18 2.11 9.64 -6.91
N ARG A 19 1.83 10.52 -5.94
CA ARG A 19 2.08 11.96 -6.08
C ARG A 19 3.55 12.26 -6.36
N TRP A 20 4.47 11.67 -5.60
CA TRP A 20 5.91 11.92 -5.76
C TRP A 20 6.47 11.34 -7.06
N ALA A 21 5.89 10.26 -7.58
CA ALA A 21 6.20 9.76 -8.92
C ALA A 21 5.83 10.79 -9.99
N CYS A 22 4.62 11.36 -9.94
CA CYS A 22 4.21 12.43 -10.85
C CYS A 22 5.12 13.68 -10.77
N GLU A 23 5.66 13.97 -9.59
CA GLU A 23 6.58 15.10 -9.37
C GLU A 23 8.07 14.77 -9.56
N GLY A 24 8.42 13.53 -9.95
CA GLY A 24 9.81 13.10 -10.15
C GLY A 24 10.68 13.08 -8.87
N ARG A 25 10.08 13.02 -7.68
CA ARG A 25 10.77 13.13 -6.38
C ARG A 25 11.27 11.77 -5.88
N VAL A 26 12.23 11.16 -6.57
CA VAL A 26 12.73 9.79 -6.32
C VAL A 26 13.13 9.50 -4.87
N ASN A 27 13.80 10.44 -4.18
CA ASN A 27 14.19 10.25 -2.77
C ASN A 27 12.97 10.07 -1.85
N ARG A 28 11.89 10.83 -2.10
CA ARG A 28 10.63 10.69 -1.35
C ARG A 28 9.95 9.37 -1.68
N ILE A 29 9.96 8.95 -2.95
CA ILE A 29 9.39 7.66 -3.36
C ILE A 29 10.09 6.52 -2.60
N ASN A 30 11.42 6.50 -2.58
CA ASN A 30 12.17 5.44 -1.89
C ASN A 30 11.93 5.43 -0.38
N GLN A 31 11.85 6.60 0.26
CA GLN A 31 11.48 6.71 1.68
C GLN A 31 10.12 6.06 1.93
N PHE A 32 9.08 6.47 1.20
CA PHE A 32 7.73 5.97 1.43
C PHE A 32 7.57 4.49 1.03
N LEU A 33 8.33 3.98 0.05
CA LEU A 33 8.37 2.55 -0.26
C LEU A 33 8.90 1.73 0.92
N ALA A 34 9.96 2.19 1.58
CA ALA A 34 10.51 1.52 2.76
C ALA A 34 9.53 1.55 3.95
N GLU A 35 8.90 2.69 4.20
CA GLU A 35 7.87 2.82 5.24
C GLU A 35 6.66 1.91 4.94
N THR A 36 6.23 1.84 3.68
CA THR A 36 5.10 1.00 3.25
C THR A 36 5.40 -0.49 3.46
N GLU A 37 6.60 -0.93 3.11
CA GLU A 37 7.04 -2.32 3.36
C GLU A 37 7.07 -2.66 4.85
N ALA A 38 7.51 -1.73 5.70
CA ALA A 38 7.47 -1.92 7.15
C ALA A 38 6.03 -2.11 7.67
N TYR A 39 5.07 -1.35 7.14
CA TYR A 39 3.66 -1.55 7.48
C TYR A 39 3.08 -2.84 6.92
N ILE A 40 3.48 -3.28 5.73
CA ILE A 40 3.08 -4.57 5.15
C ILE A 40 3.54 -5.73 6.03
N ASN A 41 4.81 -5.70 6.47
CA ASN A 41 5.37 -6.74 7.32
C ASN A 41 4.68 -6.80 8.68
N GLN A 42 4.34 -5.64 9.26
CA GLN A 42 3.49 -5.59 10.45
C GLN A 42 2.11 -6.18 10.16
N LEU A 43 1.43 -5.71 9.10
CA LEU A 43 0.10 -6.15 8.74
C LEU A 43 0.05 -7.65 8.50
N GLU A 44 1.08 -8.29 7.95
CA GLU A 44 1.17 -9.74 7.76
C GLU A 44 1.03 -10.50 9.08
N GLN A 45 1.65 -10.01 10.15
CA GLN A 45 1.62 -10.62 11.49
C GLN A 45 0.35 -10.30 12.28
N PHE A 46 -0.39 -9.26 11.92
CA PHE A 46 -1.61 -8.88 12.63
C PHE A 46 -2.79 -9.79 12.30
N PRO A 47 -3.66 -10.12 13.27
CA PRO A 47 -4.93 -10.78 13.00
C PRO A 47 -5.78 -9.95 12.03
N LYS A 48 -6.25 -10.61 10.96
CA LYS A 48 -7.07 -10.02 9.89
C LYS A 48 -8.31 -10.87 9.65
N THR A 49 -9.40 -10.28 9.17
CA THR A 49 -10.56 -11.08 8.76
C THR A 49 -10.25 -11.88 7.48
N SER A 50 -10.89 -13.04 7.34
CA SER A 50 -10.81 -13.85 6.12
C SER A 50 -11.25 -13.09 4.87
N ARG A 51 -12.24 -12.19 5.00
CA ARG A 51 -12.74 -11.35 3.90
C ARG A 51 -11.69 -10.34 3.41
N PHE A 52 -10.82 -9.87 4.30
CA PHE A 52 -9.75 -8.94 3.96
C PHE A 52 -8.49 -9.63 3.42
N ASN A 53 -8.19 -10.87 3.84
CA ASN A 53 -6.99 -11.61 3.41
C ASN A 53 -6.82 -11.63 1.89
N ARG A 54 -7.87 -11.91 1.13
CA ARG A 54 -7.79 -11.91 -0.35
C ARG A 54 -7.36 -10.55 -0.92
N THR A 55 -7.79 -9.44 -0.31
CA THR A 55 -7.36 -8.10 -0.71
C THR A 55 -5.90 -7.87 -0.33
N PHE A 56 -5.51 -8.26 0.87
CA PHE A 56 -4.13 -8.11 1.35
C PHE A 56 -3.14 -8.90 0.49
N ASP A 57 -3.44 -10.16 0.15
CA ASP A 57 -2.55 -11.01 -0.65
C ASP A 57 -2.36 -10.45 -2.06
N ALA A 58 -3.44 -10.00 -2.69
CA ALA A 58 -3.39 -9.39 -4.02
C ALA A 58 -2.60 -8.07 -4.00
N PHE A 59 -2.83 -7.22 -3.00
CA PHE A 59 -2.08 -5.98 -2.82
C PHE A 59 -0.60 -6.25 -2.60
N ARG A 60 -0.26 -7.14 -1.65
CA ARG A 60 1.12 -7.46 -1.29
C ARG A 60 1.90 -7.93 -2.51
N LYS A 61 1.34 -8.85 -3.29
CA LYS A 61 1.95 -9.32 -4.54
C LYS A 61 2.24 -8.15 -5.49
N SER A 62 1.22 -7.34 -5.78
CA SER A 62 1.36 -6.20 -6.70
C SER A 62 2.35 -5.15 -6.18
N PHE A 63 2.37 -4.88 -4.87
CA PHE A 63 3.34 -3.96 -4.27
C PHE A 63 4.78 -4.42 -4.48
N TYR A 64 5.07 -5.71 -4.28
CA TYR A 64 6.43 -6.22 -4.47
C TYR A 64 6.85 -6.25 -5.94
N GLU A 65 5.92 -6.52 -6.86
CA GLU A 65 6.14 -6.37 -8.31
C GLU A 65 6.49 -4.90 -8.65
N LEU A 66 5.65 -3.95 -8.26
CA LEU A 66 5.86 -2.52 -8.49
C LEU A 66 7.13 -1.98 -7.82
N LYS A 67 7.49 -2.50 -6.64
CA LYS A 67 8.70 -2.10 -5.92
C LYS A 67 9.97 -2.65 -6.60
N GLY A 68 9.90 -3.81 -7.23
CA GLY A 68 11.00 -4.38 -8.03
C GLY A 68 11.17 -3.65 -9.37
N GLU A 69 10.04 -3.29 -9.99
CA GLU A 69 9.96 -2.63 -11.29
C GLU A 69 9.70 -1.12 -11.11
N LYS A 70 10.70 -0.41 -10.59
CA LYS A 70 10.61 1.03 -10.27
C LYS A 70 10.68 1.92 -11.52
N HIS A 71 9.62 1.90 -12.32
CA HIS A 71 9.54 2.73 -13.53
C HIS A 71 9.36 4.21 -13.21
N PHE A 72 8.70 4.54 -12.09
CA PHE A 72 8.42 5.92 -11.65
C PHE A 72 7.73 6.79 -12.71
N ASP A 73 7.09 6.17 -13.70
CA ASP A 73 6.30 6.84 -14.72
C ASP A 73 4.84 7.03 -14.25
N LEU A 74 4.03 7.64 -15.09
CA LEU A 74 2.63 7.93 -14.78
C LEU A 74 1.79 6.65 -14.62
N ILE A 75 2.09 5.59 -15.38
CA ILE A 75 1.38 4.31 -15.29
C ILE A 75 1.66 3.68 -13.92
N TRP A 76 2.92 3.68 -13.51
CA TRP A 76 3.34 3.21 -12.20
C TRP A 76 2.70 4.02 -11.07
N ALA A 77 2.60 5.35 -11.24
CA ALA A 77 1.90 6.22 -10.29
C ALA A 77 0.40 5.91 -10.19
N GLU A 78 -0.29 5.68 -11.32
CA GLU A 78 -1.69 5.28 -11.37
C GLU A 78 -1.96 3.96 -10.63
N MET A 79 -1.04 2.99 -10.73
CA MET A 79 -1.13 1.74 -9.98
C MET A 79 -1.05 1.98 -8.46
N MET A 80 -0.19 2.90 -8.02
CA MET A 80 -0.09 3.29 -6.61
C MET A 80 -1.38 3.96 -6.13
N PHE A 81 -1.95 4.88 -6.91
CA PHE A 81 -3.25 5.50 -6.59
C PHE A 81 -4.40 4.49 -6.56
N THR A 82 -4.40 3.53 -7.48
CA THR A 82 -5.42 2.48 -7.54
C THR A 82 -5.42 1.66 -6.25
N TRP A 83 -4.26 1.21 -5.81
CA TRP A 83 -4.15 0.48 -4.55
C TRP A 83 -4.45 1.35 -3.33
N ALA A 84 -4.03 2.63 -3.33
CA ALA A 84 -4.40 3.56 -2.27
C ALA A 84 -5.93 3.63 -2.09
N ASN A 85 -6.67 3.75 -3.20
CA ASN A 85 -8.13 3.82 -3.16
C ASN A 85 -8.76 2.49 -2.69
N ILE A 86 -8.31 1.36 -3.25
CA ILE A 86 -8.81 0.03 -2.87
C ILE A 86 -8.61 -0.21 -1.36
N LEU A 87 -7.40 0.03 -0.86
CA LEU A 87 -7.08 -0.22 0.54
C LEU A 87 -7.84 0.72 1.48
N THR A 88 -8.03 2.00 1.10
CA THR A 88 -8.85 2.94 1.86
C THR A 88 -10.26 2.39 2.10
N HIS A 89 -10.92 1.90 1.05
CA HIS A 89 -12.26 1.32 1.17
C HIS A 89 -12.29 -0.04 1.87
N ARG A 90 -11.25 -0.85 1.71
CA ARG A 90 -11.21 -2.23 2.23
C ARG A 90 -10.69 -2.32 3.67
N ALA A 91 -10.10 -1.25 4.21
CA ALA A 91 -9.61 -1.20 5.59
C ALA A 91 -10.70 -1.53 6.63
N LEU A 92 -11.95 -1.13 6.39
CA LEU A 92 -13.10 -1.45 7.25
C LEU A 92 -13.39 -2.96 7.37
N LEU A 93 -12.86 -3.76 6.45
CA LEU A 93 -12.99 -5.22 6.47
C LEU A 93 -11.83 -5.88 7.23
N ALA A 94 -10.78 -5.15 7.60
CA ALA A 94 -9.56 -5.73 8.17
C ALA A 94 -9.75 -6.20 9.62
N VAL A 95 -10.67 -5.58 10.35
CA VAL A 95 -11.03 -5.93 11.74
C VAL A 95 -12.47 -6.46 11.80
N LYS A 96 -12.75 -7.30 12.80
CA LYS A 96 -14.15 -7.64 13.13
C LYS A 96 -14.76 -6.46 13.88
N LYS A 97 -15.97 -6.05 13.47
CA LYS A 97 -16.81 -5.16 14.28
C LYS A 97 -17.33 -5.91 15.50
#